data_AF-A0A7G2LUI6-F1
#
_entry.id   AF-A0A7G2LUI6-F1
#
_cell.length_a   1.000
_cell.length_b   1.000
_cell.length_c   1.000
_cell.angle_alpha   90.00
_cell.angle_beta   90.00
_cell.angle_gamma   90.00
#
_symmetry.space_group_name_H-M   'P 1'
#
loop_
_entity.id
_entity.type
_entity.pdbx_description
1 polymer ?
#
loop_
_entity_poly.entity_id
_entity_poly.type
_entity_poly.pdbx_seq_one_letter_code
_entity_poly.pdbx_strand_id
1 'polypeptide(L)'
;MNSAALIPLVQTTLRNPRAAAGLIAALQLSREVLWTALALVAALNALVISAMFAIAPPAMALPSYFQSPLVLFALLGGLMVLYVHALSWVGRAMGGQGMIEPLLAAVVWLQALRLCAQLGILLLTVALPPLAMLASFVVTFWGLWILLNFVAELLHLPGLFHAAAVLAGAALGVLLGLGLLLSLIGLTAQGV
;
A
#
# COMPACT_ATOMS: atom_id res chain seq x y z
N MET A 1 7.49 19.20 -7.80
CA MET A 1 7.36 19.41 -6.34
C MET A 1 8.75 19.58 -5.76
N ASN A 2 9.02 20.68 -5.07
CA ASN A 2 10.29 20.88 -4.37
C ASN A 2 10.40 19.86 -3.23
N SER A 3 11.58 19.28 -3.00
CA SER A 3 11.85 18.38 -1.86
C SER A 3 11.47 19.02 -0.51
N ALA A 4 11.51 20.35 -0.43
CA ALA A 4 11.04 21.16 0.69
C ALA A 4 9.53 21.00 1.02
N ALA A 5 8.69 20.60 0.07
CA ALA A 5 7.26 20.38 0.30
C ALA A 5 6.95 18.94 0.78
N LEU A 6 7.86 17.98 0.55
CA LEU A 6 7.67 16.59 0.93
C LEU A 6 7.86 16.36 2.42
N ILE A 7 8.86 17.00 3.03
CA ILE A 7 9.16 16.86 4.46
C ILE A 7 7.97 17.29 5.35
N PRO A 8 7.34 18.47 5.12
CA PRO A 8 6.12 18.85 5.83
C PRO A 8 4.99 17.84 5.64
N LEU A 9 4.80 17.32 4.42
CA LEU A 9 3.73 16.36 4.15
C LEU A 9 3.95 15.03 4.88
N VAL A 10 5.19 14.56 4.99
CA VAL A 10 5.55 13.38 5.79
C VAL A 10 5.22 13.62 7.27
N GLN A 11 5.64 14.76 7.82
CA GLN A 11 5.35 15.10 9.22
C GLN A 11 3.84 15.20 9.48
N THR A 12 3.10 15.84 8.57
CA THR A 12 1.64 15.92 8.65
C THR A 12 1.02 14.53 8.53
N THR A 13 1.51 13.65 7.66
CA THR A 13 0.99 12.27 7.54
C THR A 13 1.14 11.50 8.85
N LEU A 14 2.26 11.67 9.55
CA LEU A 14 2.54 10.97 10.81
C LEU A 14 1.75 11.56 12.00
N ARG A 15 1.58 12.89 12.05
CA ARG A 15 0.94 13.59 13.19
C ARG A 15 -0.55 13.83 13.01
N ASN A 16 -0.97 14.17 11.79
CA ASN A 16 -2.35 14.49 11.44
C ASN A 16 -2.71 13.89 10.07
N PRO A 17 -2.95 12.56 10.01
CA PRO A 17 -3.15 11.85 8.76
C PRO A 17 -4.37 12.35 7.97
N ARG A 18 -5.43 12.81 8.65
CA ARG A 18 -6.61 13.38 7.96
C ARG A 18 -6.25 14.64 7.18
N ALA A 19 -5.51 15.56 7.82
CA ALA A 19 -5.04 16.76 7.15
C ALA A 19 -4.13 16.41 5.95
N ALA A 20 -3.26 15.42 6.10
CA ALA A 20 -2.42 14.96 4.98
C ALA A 20 -3.24 14.39 3.82
N ALA A 21 -4.28 13.61 4.10
CA ALA A 21 -5.18 13.08 3.08
C ALA A 21 -5.90 14.21 2.31
N GLY A 22 -6.41 15.22 3.02
CA GLY A 22 -7.00 16.41 2.41
C GLY A 22 -6.01 17.19 1.53
N LEU A 23 -4.76 17.36 1.99
CA LEU A 23 -3.71 18.00 1.19
C LEU A 23 -3.40 17.22 -0.09
N ILE A 24 -3.31 15.89 0.00
CA ILE A 24 -3.08 15.03 -1.17
C ILE A 24 -4.25 15.10 -2.15
N ALA A 25 -5.48 15.11 -1.65
CA ALA A 25 -6.68 15.26 -2.48
C ALA A 25 -6.70 16.62 -3.20
N ALA A 26 -6.26 17.68 -2.53
CA ALA A 26 -6.21 19.03 -3.08
C ALA A 26 -5.17 19.21 -4.20
N LEU A 27 -4.17 18.31 -4.32
CA LEU A 27 -3.19 18.36 -5.40
C LEU A 27 -3.80 18.07 -6.78
N GLN A 28 -4.99 17.47 -6.84
CA GLN A 28 -5.73 17.16 -8.09
C GLN A 28 -4.82 16.59 -9.20
N LEU A 29 -3.98 15.62 -8.84
CA LEU A 29 -3.01 15.04 -9.76
C LEU A 29 -3.72 14.38 -10.96
N SER A 30 -3.16 14.58 -12.16
CA SER A 30 -3.69 13.94 -13.36
C SER A 30 -3.55 12.42 -13.27
N ARG A 31 -4.46 11.71 -13.92
CA ARG A 31 -4.49 10.25 -13.96
C ARG A 31 -3.15 9.66 -14.43
N GLU A 32 -2.53 10.26 -15.45
CA GLU A 32 -1.23 9.84 -15.97
C GLU A 32 -0.11 9.91 -14.91
N VAL A 33 -0.07 10.99 -14.13
CA VAL A 33 0.90 11.15 -13.04
C VAL A 33 0.68 10.07 -11.96
N LEU A 34 -0.58 9.78 -11.63
CA LEU A 34 -0.91 8.76 -10.63
C LEU A 34 -0.52 7.35 -11.07
N TRP A 35 -0.81 6.96 -12.32
CA TRP A 35 -0.40 5.66 -12.85
C TRP A 35 1.12 5.51 -12.93
N THR A 36 1.80 6.57 -13.35
CA THR A 36 3.27 6.59 -13.40
C THR A 36 3.87 6.48 -11.99
N ALA A 37 3.30 7.19 -11.01
CA ALA A 37 3.74 7.12 -9.63
C ALA A 37 3.45 5.74 -9.01
N LEU A 38 2.30 5.13 -9.32
CA LEU A 38 2.00 3.76 -8.92
C LEU A 38 3.03 2.78 -9.47
N ALA A 39 3.34 2.85 -10.77
CA ALA A 39 4.33 1.98 -11.38
C ALA A 39 5.71 2.18 -10.74
N LEU A 40 6.13 3.43 -10.51
CA LEU A 40 7.39 3.72 -9.85
C LEU A 40 7.45 3.12 -8.44
N VAL A 41 6.42 3.35 -7.63
CA VAL A 41 6.38 2.85 -6.24
C VAL A 41 6.31 1.33 -6.21
N ALA A 42 5.56 0.69 -7.11
CA ALA A 42 5.53 -0.76 -7.22
C ALA A 42 6.91 -1.34 -7.61
N ALA A 43 7.60 -0.69 -8.56
CA ALA A 43 8.93 -1.12 -8.99
C ALA A 43 9.95 -1.00 -7.85
N LEU A 44 9.94 0.12 -7.13
CA LEU A 44 10.82 0.32 -5.98
C LEU A 44 10.53 -0.68 -4.86
N ASN A 45 9.26 -0.97 -4.56
CA ASN A 45 8.90 -2.00 -3.58
C ASN A 45 9.39 -3.39 -4.01
N ALA A 46 9.20 -3.75 -5.27
CA ALA A 46 9.66 -5.04 -5.80
C ALA A 46 11.19 -5.19 -5.66
N LEU A 47 11.95 -4.13 -5.94
CA LEU A 47 13.41 -4.11 -5.78
C LEU A 47 13.81 -4.27 -4.32
N VAL A 48 13.17 -3.53 -3.39
CA VAL A 48 13.48 -3.63 -1.96
C VAL A 48 13.17 -5.02 -1.41
N ILE A 49 12.02 -5.60 -1.77
CA ILE A 49 11.64 -6.96 -1.34
C ILE A 49 12.60 -7.99 -1.93
N SER A 50 12.98 -7.86 -3.20
CA SER A 50 13.95 -8.76 -3.84
C SER A 50 15.31 -8.69 -3.13
N ALA A 51 15.77 -7.49 -2.79
CA ALA A 51 16.99 -7.29 -2.02
C ALA A 51 16.88 -7.90 -0.61
N MET A 52 15.71 -7.82 0.04
CA MET A 52 15.47 -8.46 1.34
C MET A 52 15.63 -9.97 1.24
N PHE A 53 15.00 -10.60 0.24
CA PHE A 53 15.08 -12.05 0.03
C PHE A 53 16.50 -12.53 -0.26
N ALA A 54 17.32 -11.70 -0.91
CA ALA A 54 18.73 -12.01 -1.14
C ALA A 54 19.59 -11.98 0.14
N ILE A 55 19.27 -11.10 1.10
CA ILE A 55 20.00 -10.95 2.37
C ILE A 55 19.50 -11.95 3.41
N ALA A 56 18.18 -12.08 3.53
CA ALA A 56 17.49 -12.92 4.50
C ALA A 56 16.40 -13.71 3.78
N PRO A 57 16.70 -14.95 3.35
CA PRO A 57 15.72 -15.80 2.69
C PRO A 57 14.47 -16.00 3.56
N PRO A 58 13.27 -16.03 2.96
CA PRO A 58 12.04 -16.21 3.71
C PRO A 58 12.04 -17.55 4.44
N ALA A 59 11.53 -17.56 5.68
CA ALA A 59 11.44 -18.78 6.50
C ALA A 59 10.50 -19.84 5.92
N MET A 60 9.57 -19.42 5.05
CA MET A 60 8.66 -20.30 4.31
C MET A 60 9.12 -20.41 2.86
N ALA A 61 9.08 -21.63 2.32
CA ALA A 61 9.34 -21.87 0.90
C ALA A 61 8.26 -21.18 0.05
N LEU A 62 8.66 -20.14 -0.67
CA LEU A 62 7.81 -19.47 -1.64
C LEU A 62 7.99 -20.10 -3.02
N PRO A 63 6.94 -20.08 -3.87
CA PRO A 63 7.08 -20.49 -5.26
C PRO A 63 8.19 -19.73 -5.99
N SER A 64 8.90 -20.40 -6.89
CA SER A 64 10.11 -19.86 -7.56
C SER A 64 9.85 -18.55 -8.31
N TYR A 65 8.65 -18.34 -8.83
CA TYR A 65 8.27 -17.10 -9.52
C TYR A 65 8.28 -15.86 -8.60
N PHE A 66 8.15 -16.00 -7.27
CA PHE A 66 8.29 -14.88 -6.33
C PHE A 66 9.72 -14.35 -6.21
N GLN A 67 10.71 -15.08 -6.72
CA GLN A 67 12.10 -14.62 -6.76
C GLN A 67 12.38 -13.67 -7.94
N SER A 68 11.48 -13.60 -8.92
CA SER A 68 11.60 -12.67 -10.04
C SER A 68 11.11 -11.27 -9.65
N PRO A 69 11.98 -10.24 -9.71
CA PRO A 69 11.58 -8.86 -9.40
C PRO A 69 10.45 -8.34 -10.30
N LEU A 70 10.38 -8.85 -11.55
CA LEU A 70 9.36 -8.45 -12.51
C LEU A 70 7.99 -9.01 -12.15
N VAL A 71 7.94 -10.25 -11.64
CA VAL A 71 6.71 -10.86 -11.13
C VAL A 71 6.25 -10.13 -9.87
N LEU A 72 7.16 -9.81 -8.95
CA LEU A 72 6.84 -9.01 -7.76
C LEU A 72 6.30 -7.63 -8.14
N PHE A 73 6.91 -6.95 -9.13
CA PHE A 73 6.41 -5.68 -9.65
C PHE A 73 4.97 -5.80 -10.15
N ALA A 74 4.69 -6.76 -11.02
CA ALA A 74 3.36 -6.98 -11.58
C ALA A 74 2.35 -7.31 -10.48
N LEU A 75 2.73 -8.16 -9.51
CA LEU A 75 1.88 -8.54 -8.38
C LEU A 75 1.57 -7.34 -7.48
N LEU A 76 2.59 -6.57 -7.08
CA LEU A 76 2.42 -5.41 -6.20
C LEU A 76 1.62 -4.30 -6.88
N GLY A 77 1.91 -4.03 -8.15
CA GLY A 77 1.17 -3.06 -8.96
C GLY A 77 -0.29 -3.49 -9.13
N GLY A 78 -0.53 -4.73 -9.54
CA GLY A 78 -1.88 -5.29 -9.69
C GLY A 78 -2.66 -5.31 -8.38
N LEU A 79 -2.02 -5.72 -7.28
CA LEU A 79 -2.62 -5.73 -5.95
C LEU A 79 -2.99 -4.32 -5.49
N MET A 80 -2.13 -3.33 -5.77
CA MET A 80 -2.39 -1.94 -5.43
C MET A 80 -3.56 -1.37 -6.22
N VAL A 81 -3.65 -1.67 -7.52
CA VAL A 81 -4.82 -1.32 -8.35
C VAL A 81 -6.08 -1.97 -7.82
N LEU A 82 -6.04 -3.28 -7.56
CA LEU A 82 -7.16 -4.03 -7.02
C LEU A 82 -7.61 -3.47 -5.67
N TYR A 83 -6.65 -3.11 -4.82
CA TYR A 83 -6.90 -2.54 -3.50
C TYR A 83 -7.60 -1.17 -3.57
N VAL A 84 -7.13 -0.26 -4.42
CA VAL A 84 -7.78 1.06 -4.62
C VAL A 84 -9.20 0.89 -5.16
N HIS A 85 -9.40 -0.02 -6.11
CA HIS A 85 -10.74 -0.30 -6.65
C HIS A 85 -11.65 -0.92 -5.58
N ALA A 86 -11.16 -1.90 -4.81
CA ALA A 86 -11.90 -2.52 -3.72
C ALA A 86 -12.30 -1.49 -2.65
N LEU A 87 -11.38 -0.61 -2.23
CA LEU A 87 -11.69 0.48 -1.31
C LEU A 87 -12.76 1.42 -1.86
N SER A 88 -12.68 1.78 -3.15
CA SER A 88 -13.67 2.67 -3.76
C SER A 88 -15.05 2.01 -3.86
N TRP A 89 -15.11 0.72 -4.19
CA TRP A 89 -16.35 -0.01 -4.39
C TRP A 89 -17.04 -0.28 -3.06
N VAL A 90 -16.29 -0.81 -2.08
CA VAL A 90 -16.79 -1.05 -0.72
C VAL A 90 -17.12 0.28 -0.03
N GLY A 91 -16.28 1.31 -0.21
CA GLY A 91 -16.52 2.65 0.30
C GLY A 91 -17.84 3.24 -0.19
N ARG A 92 -18.12 3.14 -1.50
CA ARG A 92 -19.41 3.56 -2.07
C ARG A 92 -20.58 2.71 -1.58
N ALA A 93 -20.41 1.40 -1.48
CA ALA A 93 -21.44 0.51 -0.93
C ALA A 93 -21.82 0.84 0.52
N MET A 94 -20.87 1.37 1.29
CA MET A 94 -21.06 1.84 2.67
C MET A 94 -21.48 3.32 2.76
N GLY A 95 -21.86 3.95 1.64
CA GLY A 95 -22.36 5.33 1.59
C GLY A 95 -21.30 6.43 1.46
N GLY A 96 -20.02 6.06 1.24
CA GLY A 96 -18.94 7.01 1.00
C GLY A 96 -19.01 7.64 -0.41
N GLN A 97 -18.57 8.89 -0.52
CA GLN A 97 -18.67 9.70 -1.75
C GLN A 97 -17.30 10.05 -2.36
N GLY A 98 -16.24 9.35 -1.94
CA GLY A 98 -14.89 9.63 -2.41
C GLY A 98 -14.64 9.31 -3.89
N MET A 99 -13.82 10.14 -4.52
CA MET A 99 -13.30 9.88 -5.87
C MET A 99 -12.14 8.88 -5.83
N ILE A 100 -11.91 8.16 -6.93
CA ILE A 100 -10.84 7.14 -7.02
C ILE A 100 -9.46 7.81 -7.10
N GLU A 101 -9.35 8.96 -7.74
CA GLU A 101 -8.08 9.64 -8.01
C GLU A 101 -7.38 10.10 -6.71
N PRO A 102 -8.06 10.80 -5.77
CA PRO A 102 -7.48 11.13 -4.47
C PRO A 102 -7.11 9.89 -3.65
N LEU A 103 -7.91 8.82 -3.75
CA LEU A 103 -7.66 7.56 -3.06
C LEU A 103 -6.41 6.87 -3.60
N LEU A 104 -6.25 6.83 -4.92
CA LEU A 104 -5.06 6.32 -5.60
C LEU A 104 -3.82 7.13 -5.18
N ALA A 105 -3.90 8.47 -5.20
CA ALA A 105 -2.82 9.35 -4.76
C ALA A 105 -2.39 9.07 -3.32
N ALA A 106 -3.37 8.90 -2.42
CA ALA A 106 -3.15 8.56 -1.03
C ALA A 106 -2.48 7.19 -0.85
N VAL A 107 -2.94 6.17 -1.55
CA VAL A 107 -2.35 4.82 -1.47
C VAL A 107 -0.93 4.83 -2.03
N VAL A 108 -0.68 5.52 -3.14
CA VAL A 108 0.67 5.72 -3.71
C VAL A 108 1.59 6.41 -2.69
N TRP A 109 1.12 7.48 -2.07
CA TRP A 109 1.87 8.22 -1.05
C TRP A 109 2.21 7.33 0.15
N LEU A 110 1.23 6.58 0.67
CA LEU A 110 1.45 5.68 1.80
C LEU A 110 2.40 4.53 1.47
N GLN A 111 2.32 3.99 0.25
CA GLN A 111 3.25 2.95 -0.21
C GLN A 111 4.67 3.49 -0.34
N ALA A 112 4.85 4.73 -0.80
CA ALA A 112 6.15 5.40 -0.82
C ALA A 112 6.69 5.65 0.60
N LEU A 113 5.85 6.11 1.53
CA LEU A 113 6.24 6.31 2.93
C LEU A 113 6.60 4.99 3.62
N ARG A 114 5.83 3.92 3.35
CA ARG A 114 6.11 2.56 3.81
C ARG A 114 7.44 2.05 3.28
N LEU A 115 7.71 2.25 2.00
CA LEU A 115 9.00 1.89 1.40
C LEU A 115 10.17 2.57 2.13
N CYS A 116 10.07 3.88 2.40
CA CYS A 116 11.07 4.60 3.17
C CYS A 116 11.25 4.03 4.58
N ALA A 117 10.15 3.71 5.27
CA ALA A 117 10.20 3.08 6.59
C ALA A 117 10.85 1.69 6.52
N GLN A 118 10.59 0.91 5.47
CA GLN A 118 11.14 -0.42 5.27
C GLN A 118 12.64 -0.39 4.97
N LEU A 119 13.12 0.61 4.24
CA LEU A 119 14.55 0.88 4.09
C LEU A 119 15.20 1.22 5.43
N GLY A 120 14.55 2.03 6.27
CA GLY A 120 15.01 2.30 7.64
C GLY A 120 15.07 1.04 8.51
N ILE A 121 14.05 0.18 8.41
CA ILE A 121 14.03 -1.12 9.11
C ILE A 121 15.16 -2.03 8.62
N LEU A 122 15.42 -2.09 7.31
CA LEU A 122 16.56 -2.85 6.78
C LEU A 122 17.88 -2.41 7.41
N LEU A 123 18.13 -1.10 7.46
CA LEU A 123 19.35 -0.57 8.09
C LEU A 123 19.41 -0.93 9.57
N LEU A 124 18.28 -0.85 10.28
CA LEU A 124 18.17 -1.27 11.68
C LEU A 124 18.41 -2.77 11.86
N THR A 125 18.01 -3.63 10.93
CA THR A 125 18.23 -5.07 11.03
C THR A 125 19.71 -5.42 11.05
N VAL A 126 20.53 -4.70 10.27
CA VAL A 126 21.98 -4.89 10.25
C VAL A 126 22.65 -4.33 11.50
N ALA A 127 22.17 -3.18 11.99
CA ALA A 127 22.75 -2.53 13.16
C ALA A 127 22.33 -3.17 14.50
N LEU A 128 21.02 -3.34 14.71
CA LEU A 128 20.35 -3.71 15.97
C LEU A 128 19.09 -4.56 15.68
N PRO A 129 19.21 -5.88 15.46
CA PRO A 129 18.08 -6.74 15.06
C PRO A 129 16.83 -6.67 15.96
N PRO A 130 16.93 -6.65 17.30
CA PRO A 130 15.74 -6.55 18.16
C PRO A 130 14.97 -5.24 17.99
N LEU A 131 15.68 -4.13 17.70
CA LEU A 131 15.06 -2.82 17.51
C LEU A 131 14.33 -2.76 16.16
N ALA A 132 14.86 -3.42 15.13
CA ALA A 132 14.20 -3.56 13.84
C ALA A 132 12.84 -4.27 13.96
N MET A 133 12.76 -5.34 14.78
CA MET A 133 11.50 -6.03 15.06
C MET A 133 10.47 -5.09 15.71
N LEU A 134 10.85 -4.35 16.76
CA LEU A 134 9.96 -3.38 17.41
C LEU A 134 9.52 -2.27 16.45
N ALA A 135 10.44 -1.73 15.66
CA ALA A 135 10.15 -0.72 14.66
C ALA A 135 9.15 -1.24 13.61
N SER A 136 9.28 -2.50 13.18
CA SER A 136 8.34 -3.12 12.22
C SER A 136 6.91 -3.20 12.76
N PHE A 137 6.73 -3.50 14.06
CA PHE A 137 5.42 -3.48 14.70
C PHE A 137 4.85 -2.07 14.72
N VAL A 138 5.64 -1.08 15.14
CA VAL A 138 5.22 0.33 15.17
C VAL A 138 4.77 0.79 13.78
N VAL A 139 5.59 0.56 12.75
CA VAL A 139 5.25 0.94 11.35
C VAL A 139 3.98 0.25 10.87
N THR A 140 3.74 -1.01 11.26
CA THR A 140 2.54 -1.76 10.89
C THR A 140 1.28 -1.16 11.52
N PHE A 141 1.25 -1.02 12.85
CA PHE A 141 0.08 -0.50 13.57
C PHE A 141 -0.17 0.99 13.27
N TRP A 142 0.89 1.79 13.24
CA TRP A 142 0.79 3.22 12.91
C TRP A 142 0.34 3.41 11.47
N GLY A 143 0.84 2.58 10.54
CA GLY A 143 0.42 2.58 9.15
C GLY A 143 -1.06 2.24 8.99
N LEU A 144 -1.59 1.27 9.75
CA LEU A 144 -3.01 0.94 9.75
C LEU A 144 -3.86 2.12 10.27
N TRP A 145 -3.41 2.78 11.34
CA TRP A 145 -4.09 3.96 11.86
C TRP A 145 -4.10 5.13 10.87
N ILE A 146 -2.99 5.39 10.17
CA ILE A 146 -2.94 6.41 9.10
C ILE A 146 -3.92 6.06 7.98
N LEU A 147 -3.89 4.80 7.52
CA LEU A 147 -4.75 4.32 6.44
C LEU A 147 -6.24 4.45 6.79
N LEU A 148 -6.64 4.10 8.02
CA LEU A 148 -8.00 4.31 8.52
C LEU A 148 -8.43 5.79 8.41
N ASN A 149 -7.56 6.69 8.82
CA ASN A 149 -7.84 8.13 8.75
C ASN A 149 -7.90 8.65 7.30
N PHE A 150 -7.00 8.17 6.43
CA PHE A 150 -7.01 8.50 5.01
C PHE A 150 -8.30 8.04 4.34
N VAL A 151 -8.70 6.79 4.56
CA VAL A 151 -9.93 6.22 4.02
C VAL A 151 -11.15 6.94 4.56
N ALA A 152 -11.20 7.24 5.86
CA ALA A 152 -12.29 8.00 6.46
C ALA A 152 -12.45 9.38 5.81
N GLU A 153 -11.35 10.11 5.65
CA GLU A 153 -11.34 11.46 5.09
C GLU A 153 -11.71 11.46 3.60
N LEU A 154 -11.04 10.64 2.79
CA LEU A 154 -11.17 10.67 1.34
C LEU A 154 -12.52 10.12 0.86
N LEU A 155 -13.09 9.14 1.56
CA LEU A 155 -14.43 8.62 1.27
C LEU A 155 -15.53 9.40 1.97
N HIS A 156 -15.20 10.44 2.76
CA HIS A 156 -16.16 11.23 3.55
C HIS A 156 -17.02 10.35 4.47
N LEU A 157 -16.39 9.38 5.13
CA LEU A 157 -17.08 8.44 6.01
C LEU A 157 -17.37 9.09 7.37
N PRO A 158 -18.50 8.77 8.01
CA PRO A 158 -18.92 9.41 9.26
C PRO A 158 -18.03 9.08 10.47
N GLY A 159 -17.19 8.03 10.39
CA GLY A 159 -16.28 7.71 11.48
C GLY A 159 -15.26 6.61 11.15
N LEU A 160 -14.29 6.43 12.06
CA LEU A 160 -13.20 5.45 11.93
C LEU A 160 -13.68 4.00 11.85
N PHE A 161 -14.79 3.67 12.52
CA PHE A 161 -15.38 2.33 12.45
C PHE A 161 -15.85 1.99 11.04
N HIS A 162 -16.45 2.95 10.33
CA HIS A 162 -16.86 2.78 8.93
C HIS A 162 -15.63 2.59 8.04
N ALA A 163 -14.57 3.36 8.27
CA ALA A 163 -13.30 3.16 7.56
C ALA A 163 -12.71 1.77 7.82
N ALA A 164 -12.77 1.26 9.06
CA ALA A 164 -12.32 -0.09 9.39
C ALA A 164 -13.14 -1.16 8.67
N ALA A 165 -14.45 -1.01 8.60
CA ALA A 165 -15.33 -1.89 7.84
C ALA A 165 -15.04 -1.84 6.33
N VAL A 166 -14.78 -0.65 5.77
CA VAL A 166 -14.36 -0.50 4.37
C VAL A 166 -13.01 -1.17 4.12
N LEU A 167 -12.04 -0.99 5.02
CA LEU A 167 -10.73 -1.65 4.92
C LEU A 167 -10.86 -3.18 4.98
N ALA A 168 -11.67 -3.71 5.90
CA ALA A 168 -11.92 -5.14 6.02
C ALA A 168 -12.62 -5.69 4.77
N GLY A 169 -13.66 -5.02 4.29
CA GLY A 169 -14.36 -5.39 3.06
C GLY A 169 -13.46 -5.32 1.83
N ALA A 170 -12.58 -4.31 1.75
CA ALA A 170 -11.61 -4.19 0.67
C ALA A 170 -10.55 -5.30 0.73
N ALA A 171 -10.08 -5.66 1.93
CA ALA A 171 -9.16 -6.78 2.11
C ALA A 171 -9.79 -8.10 1.65
N LEU A 172 -11.06 -8.34 1.99
CA LEU A 172 -11.80 -9.51 1.49
C LEU A 172 -11.97 -9.46 -0.04
N GLY A 173 -12.35 -8.31 -0.59
CA GLY A 173 -12.47 -8.12 -2.05
C GLY A 173 -11.15 -8.36 -2.78
N VAL A 174 -10.04 -7.95 -2.19
CA VAL A 174 -8.69 -8.20 -2.73
C VAL A 174 -8.31 -9.67 -2.64
N LEU A 175 -8.59 -10.35 -1.52
CA LEU A 175 -8.32 -11.78 -1.38
C LEU A 175 -9.10 -12.59 -2.44
N LEU A 176 -10.38 -12.26 -2.65
CA LEU A 176 -11.21 -12.89 -3.67
C LEU A 176 -10.72 -12.55 -5.08
N GLY A 177 -10.44 -11.28 -5.36
CA GLY A 177 -9.96 -10.83 -6.66
C GLY A 177 -8.61 -11.45 -7.03
N LEU A 178 -7.68 -11.52 -6.07
CA LEU A 178 -6.39 -12.18 -6.27
C LEU A 178 -6.57 -13.69 -6.47
N GLY A 179 -7.43 -14.35 -5.68
CA GLY A 179 -7.72 -15.78 -5.85
C GLY A 179 -8.28 -16.10 -7.23
N LEU A 180 -9.18 -15.27 -7.75
CA LEU A 180 -9.71 -15.39 -9.11
C LEU A 180 -8.62 -15.18 -10.18
N LEU A 181 -7.79 -14.13 -10.04
CA LEU A 181 -6.69 -13.88 -10.96
C LEU A 181 -5.68 -15.04 -10.99
N LEU A 182 -5.28 -15.54 -9.82
CA LEU A 182 -4.36 -16.68 -9.72
C LEU A 182 -4.99 -17.96 -10.27
N SER A 183 -6.29 -18.17 -10.06
CA SER A 183 -7.01 -19.31 -10.63
C SER A 183 -7.01 -19.27 -12.16
N LEU A 184 -7.29 -18.10 -12.75
CA LEU A 184 -7.25 -17.87 -14.20
C LEU A 184 -5.85 -18.01 -14.80
N ILE A 185 -4.80 -17.64 -14.04
CA ILE A 185 -3.40 -17.71 -14.49
C ILE A 185 -2.82 -19.11 -14.29
N GLY A 186 -3.31 -19.94 -13.36
CA GLY A 186 -2.57 -21.15 -13.01
C GLY A 186 -3.18 -22.21 -12.09
N LEU A 187 -4.51 -22.24 -11.83
CA LEU A 187 -5.12 -23.50 -11.35
C LEU A 187 -5.38 -24.50 -12.48
N THR A 188 -5.32 -24.08 -13.75
CA THR A 188 -5.37 -24.97 -14.92
C THR A 188 -3.98 -25.45 -15.37
N ALA A 189 -2.90 -24.84 -14.86
CA ALA A 189 -1.52 -25.20 -15.21
C ALA A 189 -0.89 -26.26 -14.27
N GLN A 190 -1.52 -26.55 -13.13
CA GLN A 190 -1.14 -27.66 -12.24
C GLN A 190 -2.19 -28.78 -12.24
N GLY A 191 -2.80 -29.02 -13.41
CA GLY A 191 -3.76 -30.08 -13.64
C GLY A 191 -3.16 -31.26 -14.41
N VAL A 192 -2.04 -31.82 -13.95
CA VAL A 192 -1.61 -33.25 -13.97
C VAL A 192 -0.20 -33.38 -13.40
#